data_AF-A0A4S4AAI8-F1
#
_entry.id   AF-A0A4S4AAI8-F1
#
_cell.length_a   1.000
_cell.length_b   1.000
_cell.length_c   1.000
_cell.angle_alpha   90.00
_cell.angle_beta   90.00
_cell.angle_gamma   90.00
#
_symmetry.space_group_name_H-M   'P 1'
#
loop_
_entity.id
_entity.type
_entity.pdbx_description
1 polymer ?
#
loop_
_entity_poly.entity_id
_entity_poly.type
_entity_poly.pdbx_seq_one_letter_code
_entity_poly.pdbx_strand_id
1 'polypeptide(L)'
;MTRTALGAPAPESPSVFTTHEARTIRRALDIIEEKRLRNAPVLYYFEDFQRYLTLRFAGLANEQGHVLYLDVERRLLAAETEFFGDHKRVPWDIRRVALRAITLGADSVVYAHNHPNDNPTPSEPDVRHLTWQEGALSPLNITLLDSYVVTSRGITSIKDYRKRQQEEDLRLRMEQADRWSAERRAKIAATKARKAAERAAQRQGEAA
;
A
#
# COMPACT_ATOMS: atom_id res chain seq x y z
N MET A 1 -12.69 -41.73 5.00
CA MET A 1 -12.11 -41.43 3.67
C MET A 1 -13.14 -40.69 2.84
N THR A 2 -13.02 -39.38 2.72
CA THR A 2 -13.77 -38.58 1.74
C THR A 2 -12.82 -37.51 1.21
N ARG A 3 -12.28 -37.80 0.03
CA ARG A 3 -11.36 -36.95 -0.72
C ARG A 3 -12.20 -35.82 -1.31
N THR A 4 -12.20 -34.65 -0.68
CA THR A 4 -12.82 -33.45 -1.27
C THR A 4 -12.09 -33.14 -2.58
N ALA A 5 -12.84 -33.21 -3.68
CA ALA A 5 -12.33 -32.97 -5.01
C ALA A 5 -11.74 -31.55 -5.10
N LEU A 6 -10.50 -31.48 -5.61
CA LEU A 6 -9.86 -30.27 -6.09
C LEU A 6 -10.85 -29.54 -7.01
N GLY A 7 -11.21 -28.31 -6.63
CA GLY A 7 -12.04 -27.43 -7.45
C GLY A 7 -11.46 -27.31 -8.86
N ALA A 8 -12.34 -27.36 -9.86
CA ALA A 8 -11.96 -27.21 -11.26
C ALA A 8 -11.11 -25.94 -11.47
N PRO A 9 -10.09 -25.96 -12.35
CA PRO A 9 -9.34 -24.77 -12.67
C PRO A 9 -10.29 -23.70 -13.24
N ALA A 10 -10.28 -22.52 -12.62
CA ALA A 10 -11.03 -21.36 -13.09
C ALA A 10 -10.64 -21.04 -14.55
N PRO A 11 -11.56 -20.48 -15.36
CA PRO A 11 -11.29 -20.15 -16.77
C PRO A 11 -10.05 -19.26 -16.88
N GLU A 12 -9.13 -19.66 -17.75
CA GLU A 12 -7.84 -18.99 -17.91
C GLU A 12 -8.04 -17.54 -18.37
N SER A 13 -7.51 -16.61 -17.59
CA SER A 13 -7.61 -15.16 -17.78
C SER A 13 -6.81 -14.70 -19.01
N PRO A 14 -7.18 -13.59 -19.68
CA PRO A 14 -6.57 -13.19 -20.96
C PRO A 14 -5.13 -12.65 -20.79
N SER A 15 -4.16 -13.53 -20.57
CA SER A 15 -2.75 -13.17 -20.49
C SER A 15 -2.23 -12.69 -21.85
N VAL A 16 -1.26 -11.78 -21.84
CA VAL A 16 -0.44 -11.45 -23.04
C VAL A 16 0.38 -12.65 -23.52
N PHE A 17 0.53 -13.65 -22.65
CA PHE A 17 1.12 -14.94 -22.95
C PHE A 17 0.02 -15.93 -23.34
N THR A 18 0.33 -16.83 -24.26
CA THR A 18 -0.49 -18.00 -24.50
C THR A 18 -0.62 -18.84 -23.21
N THR A 19 -1.68 -19.65 -23.10
CA THR A 19 -1.85 -20.62 -22.00
C THR A 19 -0.59 -21.43 -21.70
N HIS A 20 0.09 -21.88 -22.76
CA HIS A 20 1.30 -22.68 -22.63
C HIS A 20 2.47 -21.87 -22.04
N GLU A 21 2.68 -20.65 -22.53
CA GLU A 21 3.70 -19.73 -22.03
C GLU A 21 3.43 -19.34 -20.57
N ALA A 22 2.19 -18.95 -20.23
CA ALA A 22 1.82 -18.61 -18.86
C ALA A 22 2.05 -19.78 -17.89
N ARG A 23 1.68 -21.01 -18.29
CA ARG A 23 1.93 -22.22 -17.52
C ARG A 23 3.42 -22.52 -17.38
N THR A 24 4.19 -22.29 -18.43
CA THR A 24 5.65 -22.50 -18.44
C THR A 24 6.35 -21.50 -17.52
N ILE A 25 5.97 -20.23 -17.60
CA ILE A 25 6.46 -19.16 -16.72
C ILE A 25 6.12 -19.50 -15.27
N ARG A 26 4.86 -19.85 -14.97
CA ARG A 26 4.45 -20.23 -13.61
C ARG A 26 5.27 -21.41 -13.09
N ARG A 27 5.46 -22.45 -13.89
CA ARG A 27 6.27 -23.61 -13.50
C ARG A 27 7.74 -23.27 -13.30
N ALA A 28 8.30 -22.39 -14.12
CA ALA A 28 9.66 -21.90 -13.95
C ALA A 28 9.80 -21.09 -12.65
N LEU A 29 8.82 -20.23 -12.35
CA LEU A 29 8.75 -19.49 -11.09
C LEU A 29 8.64 -20.44 -9.90
N ASP A 30 7.77 -21.46 -9.95
CA ASP A 30 7.64 -22.46 -8.89
C ASP A 30 8.97 -23.19 -8.64
N ILE A 31 9.71 -23.55 -9.70
CA ILE A 31 11.04 -24.18 -9.58
C ILE A 31 12.06 -23.20 -8.97
N ILE A 32 12.06 -21.95 -9.40
CA ILE A 32 12.95 -20.91 -8.88
C ILE A 32 12.62 -20.65 -7.41
N GLU A 33 11.35 -20.58 -7.05
CA GLU A 33 10.85 -20.41 -5.69
C GLU A 33 11.22 -21.62 -4.84
N GLU A 34 10.97 -22.85 -5.27
CA GLU A 34 11.36 -24.06 -4.54
C GLU A 34 12.88 -24.11 -4.30
N LYS A 35 13.69 -23.73 -5.30
CA LYS A 35 15.16 -23.65 -5.16
C LYS A 35 15.61 -22.47 -4.30
N ARG A 36 14.92 -21.34 -4.36
CA ARG A 36 15.19 -20.16 -3.51
C ARG A 36 14.78 -20.42 -2.07
N LEU A 37 13.61 -21.01 -1.82
CA LEU A 37 13.09 -21.37 -0.49
C LEU A 37 14.00 -22.38 0.21
N ARG A 38 14.61 -23.32 -0.55
CA ARG A 38 15.70 -24.16 -0.02
C ARG A 38 16.90 -23.36 0.52
N ASN A 39 17.11 -22.15 0.01
CA ASN A 39 18.11 -21.16 0.47
C ASN A 39 17.42 -19.89 1.00
N ALA A 40 16.22 -20.03 1.58
CA ALA A 40 15.19 -19.02 1.81
C ALA A 40 15.58 -17.56 1.50
N PRO A 41 15.07 -16.96 0.41
CA PRO A 41 15.52 -15.64 -0.01
C PRO A 41 15.16 -14.63 1.08
N VAL A 42 16.13 -13.81 1.44
CA VAL A 42 15.93 -12.76 2.43
C VAL A 42 15.47 -11.49 1.72
N LEU A 43 14.32 -10.95 2.13
CA LEU A 43 13.72 -9.77 1.53
C LEU A 43 13.80 -8.60 2.51
N TYR A 44 14.87 -7.82 2.43
CA TYR A 44 15.08 -6.67 3.32
C TYR A 44 14.60 -5.37 2.68
N TYR A 45 14.96 -5.16 1.43
CA TYR A 45 14.83 -3.87 0.76
C TYR A 45 13.74 -3.91 -0.30
N PHE A 46 13.28 -2.72 -0.67
CA PHE A 46 12.28 -2.54 -1.72
C PHE A 46 12.68 -3.24 -3.02
N GLU A 47 13.96 -3.19 -3.38
CA GLU A 47 14.51 -3.81 -4.58
C GLU A 47 14.37 -5.34 -4.58
N ASP A 48 14.41 -5.96 -3.40
CA ASP A 48 14.23 -7.41 -3.26
C ASP A 48 12.78 -7.79 -3.55
N PHE A 49 11.84 -7.04 -2.97
CA PHE A 49 10.40 -7.19 -3.25
C PHE A 49 10.08 -6.87 -4.70
N GLN A 50 10.64 -5.80 -5.26
CA GLN A 50 10.46 -5.43 -6.66
C GLN A 50 10.88 -6.57 -7.59
N ARG A 51 12.09 -7.11 -7.43
CA ARG A 51 12.58 -8.22 -8.26
C ARG A 51 11.69 -9.45 -8.14
N TYR A 52 11.29 -9.80 -6.91
CA TYR A 52 10.46 -10.97 -6.66
C TYR A 52 9.03 -10.81 -7.22
N LEU A 53 8.37 -9.71 -6.89
CA LEU A 53 6.98 -9.47 -7.23
C LEU A 53 6.80 -9.15 -8.72
N THR A 54 7.71 -8.41 -9.35
CA THR A 54 7.60 -8.13 -10.79
C THR A 54 7.61 -9.42 -11.61
N LEU A 55 8.47 -10.38 -11.24
CA LEU A 55 8.50 -11.68 -11.89
C LEU A 55 7.22 -12.48 -11.62
N ARG A 56 6.72 -12.46 -10.38
CA ARG A 56 5.53 -13.21 -9.97
C ARG A 56 4.24 -12.71 -10.62
N PHE A 57 4.14 -11.41 -10.85
CA PHE A 57 2.97 -10.75 -11.42
C PHE A 57 3.07 -10.54 -12.95
N ALA A 58 4.18 -10.91 -13.58
CA ALA A 58 4.39 -10.72 -15.00
C ALA A 58 3.30 -11.40 -15.85
N GLY A 59 2.64 -10.62 -16.70
CA GLY A 59 1.63 -11.11 -17.66
C GLY A 59 0.30 -11.53 -17.06
N LEU A 60 0.04 -11.22 -15.79
CA LEU A 60 -1.28 -11.42 -15.17
C LEU A 60 -2.25 -10.34 -15.66
N ALA A 61 -3.29 -10.78 -16.38
CA ALA A 61 -4.28 -9.86 -16.94
C ALA A 61 -5.48 -9.58 -16.03
N ASN A 62 -5.73 -10.46 -15.07
CA ASN A 62 -6.74 -10.27 -14.05
C ASN A 62 -6.09 -9.85 -12.74
N GLU A 63 -6.84 -9.14 -11.90
CA GLU A 63 -6.40 -8.82 -10.55
C GLU A 63 -6.20 -10.10 -9.74
N GLN A 64 -5.02 -10.21 -9.15
CA GLN A 64 -4.62 -11.25 -8.23
C GLN A 64 -4.03 -10.61 -6.99
N GLY A 65 -4.41 -11.13 -5.83
CA GLY A 65 -3.79 -10.77 -4.57
C GLY A 65 -2.87 -11.88 -4.10
N HIS A 66 -1.66 -11.54 -3.71
CA HIS A 66 -0.68 -12.45 -3.12
C HIS A 66 -0.30 -12.02 -1.72
N VAL A 67 0.00 -13.00 -0.87
CA VAL A 67 0.61 -12.79 0.46
C VAL A 67 1.92 -13.54 0.53
N LEU A 68 2.96 -12.83 0.96
CA LEU A 68 4.25 -13.39 1.30
C LEU A 68 4.31 -13.47 2.83
N TYR A 69 4.73 -14.63 3.34
CA TYR A 69 4.93 -14.90 4.75
C TYR A 69 6.43 -14.96 5.03
N LEU A 70 6.90 -14.19 6.00
CA LEU A 70 8.32 -14.07 6.31
C LEU A 70 8.60 -14.37 7.78
N ASP A 71 9.74 -14.98 8.06
CA ASP A 71 10.23 -15.14 9.43
C ASP A 71 10.87 -13.85 9.98
N VAL A 72 11.37 -13.92 11.22
CA VAL A 72 12.02 -12.79 11.92
C VAL A 72 13.28 -12.29 11.21
N GLU A 73 13.95 -13.15 10.45
CA GLU A 73 15.11 -12.80 9.63
C GLU A 73 14.72 -12.31 8.23
N ARG A 74 13.42 -12.15 7.97
CA ARG A 74 12.83 -11.79 6.67
C ARG A 74 13.09 -12.79 5.56
N ARG A 75 13.29 -14.06 5.92
CA ARG A 75 13.34 -15.15 4.95
C ARG A 75 11.92 -15.48 4.51
N LEU A 76 11.71 -15.62 3.21
CA LEU A 76 10.43 -16.03 2.67
C LEU A 76 10.12 -17.48 3.10
N LEU A 77 9.03 -17.68 3.83
CA LEU A 77 8.53 -18.98 4.26
C LEU A 77 7.57 -19.57 3.22
N ALA A 78 6.65 -18.75 2.73
CA ALA A 78 5.70 -19.11 1.71
C ALA A 78 5.22 -17.86 0.96
N ALA A 79 4.74 -18.05 -0.26
CA ALA A 79 4.09 -17.01 -1.01
C ALA A 79 2.86 -17.58 -1.71
N GLU A 80 1.68 -17.09 -1.37
CA GLU A 80 0.40 -17.72 -1.72
C GLU A 80 -0.52 -16.72 -2.43
N THR A 81 -1.36 -17.23 -3.34
CA THR A 81 -2.41 -16.42 -3.98
C THR A 81 -3.67 -16.49 -3.13
N GLU A 82 -4.14 -15.34 -2.67
CA GLU A 82 -5.30 -15.24 -1.79
C GLU A 82 -6.62 -15.05 -2.57
N PHE A 83 -6.60 -14.41 -3.75
CA PHE A 83 -7.79 -14.26 -4.59
C PHE A 83 -7.48 -14.06 -6.08
N PHE A 84 -8.50 -14.31 -6.92
CA PHE A 84 -8.55 -14.07 -8.37
C PHE A 84 -9.87 -13.33 -8.72
N GLY A 85 -9.86 -12.31 -9.59
CA GLY A 85 -11.11 -11.88 -10.26
C GLY A 85 -11.26 -10.38 -10.60
N ASP A 86 -12.47 -10.03 -11.07
CA ASP A 86 -12.89 -8.67 -11.43
C ASP A 86 -13.30 -7.87 -10.18
N HIS A 87 -12.80 -6.65 -10.10
CA HIS A 87 -12.91 -5.72 -9.00
C HIS A 87 -14.37 -5.43 -8.62
N LYS A 88 -14.92 -6.07 -7.58
CA LYS A 88 -16.00 -5.42 -6.81
C LYS A 88 -15.92 -5.55 -5.29
N ARG A 89 -15.44 -6.66 -4.69
CA ARG A 89 -15.62 -6.86 -3.24
C ARG A 89 -14.97 -8.10 -2.62
N VAL A 90 -13.72 -8.48 -2.95
CA VAL A 90 -13.07 -9.56 -2.19
C VAL A 90 -12.04 -8.97 -1.24
N PRO A 91 -12.42 -8.58 -0.01
CA PRO A 91 -11.46 -8.22 1.00
C PRO A 91 -10.57 -9.43 1.27
N TRP A 92 -9.28 -9.19 1.42
CA TRP A 92 -8.33 -10.17 1.95
C TRP A 92 -8.96 -10.91 3.13
N ASP A 93 -9.03 -12.25 3.07
CA ASP A 93 -9.56 -13.03 4.18
C ASP A 93 -8.55 -13.03 5.32
N ILE A 94 -8.67 -12.02 6.18
CA ILE A 94 -7.72 -11.79 7.26
C ILE A 94 -7.65 -12.96 8.23
N ARG A 95 -8.74 -13.74 8.38
CA ARG A 95 -8.74 -14.93 9.23
C ARG A 95 -7.87 -16.01 8.62
N ARG A 96 -7.97 -16.22 7.31
CA ARG A 96 -7.12 -17.16 6.57
C ARG A 96 -5.66 -16.73 6.61
N VAL A 97 -5.38 -15.45 6.35
CA VAL A 97 -4.01 -14.93 6.36
C VAL A 97 -3.38 -15.04 7.75
N ALA A 98 -4.11 -14.66 8.80
CA ALA A 98 -3.64 -14.78 10.19
C ALA A 98 -3.37 -16.24 10.58
N LEU A 99 -4.31 -17.15 10.31
CA LEU A 99 -4.15 -18.57 10.59
C LEU A 99 -2.94 -19.14 9.84
N ARG A 100 -2.75 -18.74 8.59
CA ARG A 100 -1.63 -19.19 7.76
C ARG A 100 -0.30 -18.67 8.28
N ALA A 101 -0.21 -17.39 8.63
CA ALA A 101 0.98 -16.80 9.24
C ALA A 101 1.37 -17.53 10.53
N ILE A 102 0.41 -17.79 11.42
CA ILE A 102 0.64 -18.55 12.66
C ILE A 102 1.13 -19.96 12.36
N THR A 103 0.49 -20.65 11.41
CA THR A 103 0.84 -22.03 11.03
C THR A 103 2.26 -22.13 10.48
N LEU A 104 2.71 -21.12 9.75
CA LEU A 104 4.04 -21.05 9.17
C LEU A 104 5.10 -20.54 10.16
N GLY A 105 4.70 -20.00 11.32
CA GLY A 105 5.61 -19.31 12.23
C GLY A 105 6.13 -17.99 11.65
N ALA A 106 5.33 -17.32 10.82
CA ALA A 106 5.69 -16.04 10.23
C ALA A 106 5.65 -14.92 11.28
N ASP A 107 6.73 -14.14 11.33
CA ASP A 107 6.81 -12.91 12.12
C ASP A 107 6.13 -11.75 11.38
N SER A 108 6.16 -11.81 10.05
CA SER A 108 5.68 -10.72 9.22
C SER A 108 5.10 -11.17 7.89
N VAL A 109 4.29 -10.29 7.30
CA VAL A 109 3.64 -10.52 6.01
C VAL A 109 3.81 -9.33 5.07
N VAL A 110 3.78 -9.60 3.77
CA VAL A 110 3.68 -8.60 2.71
C VAL A 110 2.49 -8.93 1.82
N TYR A 111 1.66 -7.93 1.54
CA TYR A 111 0.60 -8.06 0.53
C TYR A 111 1.10 -7.52 -0.81
N ALA A 112 0.60 -8.07 -1.90
CA ALA A 112 0.82 -7.53 -3.23
C ALA A 112 -0.39 -7.79 -4.13
N HIS A 113 -0.74 -6.85 -4.99
CA HIS A 113 -1.75 -7.04 -6.02
C HIS A 113 -1.40 -6.28 -7.30
N ASN A 114 -1.98 -6.69 -8.43
CA ASN A 114 -1.83 -5.98 -9.71
C ASN A 114 -3.08 -5.17 -10.06
N HIS A 115 -2.87 -4.02 -10.69
CA HIS A 115 -3.97 -3.27 -11.30
C HIS A 115 -4.08 -3.64 -12.78
N PRO A 116 -5.24 -4.14 -13.26
CA PRO A 116 -5.44 -4.49 -14.67
C PRO A 116 -5.29 -3.29 -15.64
N ASN A 117 -5.50 -2.07 -15.15
CA ASN A 117 -5.32 -0.84 -15.92
C ASN A 117 -3.84 -0.40 -16.05
N ASP A 118 -2.92 -1.17 -15.47
CA ASP A 118 -1.48 -0.96 -15.55
C ASP A 118 -0.98 0.35 -14.92
N ASN A 119 -1.79 0.98 -14.06
CA ASN A 119 -1.40 2.12 -13.24
C ASN A 119 -0.87 1.64 -11.88
N PRO A 120 0.41 1.88 -11.52
CA PRO A 120 0.94 1.44 -10.23
C PRO A 120 0.50 2.32 -9.04
N THR A 121 -0.29 3.37 -9.26
CA THR A 121 -0.72 4.30 -8.20
C THR A 121 -1.75 3.62 -7.29
N PRO A 122 -1.50 3.54 -5.97
CA PRO A 122 -2.47 2.99 -5.02
C PRO A 122 -3.80 3.75 -5.03
N SER A 123 -4.89 3.00 -5.02
CA SER A 123 -6.23 3.56 -4.88
C SER A 123 -6.53 3.89 -3.40
N GLU A 124 -7.54 4.73 -3.16
CA GLU A 124 -7.99 5.02 -1.79
C GLU A 124 -8.46 3.75 -1.03
N PRO A 125 -9.20 2.80 -1.65
CA PRO A 125 -9.44 1.48 -1.06
C PRO A 125 -8.17 0.73 -0.65
N ASP A 126 -7.10 0.78 -1.44
CA ASP A 126 -5.83 0.09 -1.13
C ASP A 126 -5.22 0.62 0.18
N VAL A 127 -5.21 1.95 0.35
CA VAL A 127 -4.68 2.60 1.56
C VAL A 127 -5.54 2.27 2.79
N ARG A 128 -6.86 2.21 2.62
CA ARG A 128 -7.78 1.80 3.70
C ARG A 128 -7.59 0.33 4.08
N HIS A 129 -7.41 -0.55 3.09
CA HIS A 129 -7.14 -1.97 3.33
C HIS A 129 -5.82 -2.17 4.05
N LEU A 130 -4.74 -1.49 3.65
CA LEU A 130 -3.46 -1.52 4.35
C LEU A 130 -3.66 -1.21 5.84
N THR A 131 -4.37 -0.11 6.15
CA THR A 131 -4.60 0.33 7.53
C THR A 131 -5.43 -0.68 8.33
N TRP A 132 -6.45 -1.27 7.70
CA TRP A 132 -7.26 -2.31 8.33
C TRP A 132 -6.46 -3.60 8.59
N GLN A 133 -5.62 -4.03 7.65
CA GLN A 133 -4.75 -5.21 7.79
C GLN A 133 -3.71 -5.02 8.89
N GLU A 134 -3.07 -3.84 8.96
CA GLU A 134 -2.14 -3.49 10.04
C GLU A 134 -2.82 -3.63 11.41
N GLY A 135 -4.01 -3.04 11.56
CA GLY A 135 -4.77 -3.11 12.81
C GLY A 135 -5.26 -4.51 13.17
N ALA A 136 -5.56 -5.35 12.18
CA ALA A 136 -6.05 -6.71 12.41
C ALA A 136 -4.94 -7.72 12.73
N LEU A 137 -3.74 -7.56 12.17
CA LEU A 137 -2.61 -8.46 12.39
C LEU A 137 -1.77 -8.10 13.61
N SER A 138 -1.71 -6.81 13.96
CA SER A 138 -0.92 -6.34 15.10
C SER A 138 -1.23 -7.03 16.44
N PRO A 139 -2.49 -7.31 16.83
CA PRO A 139 -2.81 -8.02 18.06
C PRO A 139 -2.28 -9.47 18.11
N LEU A 140 -1.94 -10.04 16.96
CA LEU A 140 -1.39 -11.38 16.84
C LEU A 140 0.15 -11.38 16.77
N ASN A 141 0.78 -10.21 16.97
CA ASN A 141 2.22 -10.00 16.77
C ASN A 141 2.70 -10.36 15.36
N ILE A 142 1.84 -10.19 14.35
CA ILE A 142 2.23 -10.36 12.94
C ILE A 142 2.39 -8.98 12.33
N THR A 143 3.60 -8.64 11.92
CA THR A 143 3.90 -7.34 11.33
C THR A 143 3.51 -7.34 9.85
N LEU A 144 2.61 -6.45 9.45
CA LEU A 144 2.49 -6.12 8.02
C LEU A 144 3.68 -5.25 7.62
N LEU A 145 4.64 -5.78 6.85
CA LEU A 145 5.82 -5.02 6.41
C LEU A 145 5.44 -3.96 5.37
N ASP A 146 4.68 -4.36 4.34
CA ASP A 146 4.17 -3.45 3.30
C ASP A 146 3.05 -4.10 2.48
N SER A 147 2.39 -3.30 1.68
CA SER A 147 1.50 -3.74 0.60
C SER A 147 1.95 -3.10 -0.71
N TYR A 148 2.04 -3.88 -1.79
CA TYR A 148 2.54 -3.43 -3.08
C TYR A 148 1.48 -3.46 -4.18
N VAL A 149 1.40 -2.38 -4.96
CA VAL A 149 0.76 -2.42 -6.27
C VAL A 149 1.81 -2.76 -7.32
N VAL A 150 1.60 -3.82 -8.09
CA VAL A 150 2.55 -4.34 -9.07
C VAL A 150 1.94 -4.27 -10.47
N THR A 151 2.61 -3.57 -11.39
CA THR A 151 2.17 -3.42 -12.78
C THR A 151 3.34 -3.59 -13.74
N SER A 152 3.08 -3.62 -15.05
CA SER A 152 4.17 -3.66 -16.02
C SER A 152 4.96 -2.34 -16.08
N ARG A 153 4.36 -1.22 -15.67
CA ARG A 153 5.01 0.10 -15.59
C ARG A 153 5.85 0.31 -14.34
N GLY A 154 5.67 -0.53 -13.34
CA GLY A 154 6.42 -0.45 -12.09
C GLY A 154 5.67 -1.00 -10.89
N ILE A 155 6.32 -0.89 -9.75
CA ILE A 155 5.83 -1.32 -8.44
C ILE A 155 5.78 -0.12 -7.50
N THR A 156 4.74 -0.02 -6.68
CA THR A 156 4.60 1.03 -5.68
C THR A 156 4.32 0.45 -4.30
N SER A 157 5.11 0.86 -3.31
CA SER A 157 4.81 0.67 -1.89
C SER A 157 3.61 1.54 -1.49
N ILE A 158 2.57 0.91 -0.95
CA ILE A 158 1.39 1.62 -0.45
C ILE A 158 1.73 2.35 0.85
N LYS A 159 2.64 1.81 1.69
CA LYS A 159 3.11 2.51 2.89
C LYS A 159 3.84 3.81 2.56
N ASP A 160 4.79 3.76 1.63
CA ASP A 160 5.53 4.95 1.21
C ASP A 160 4.62 5.96 0.52
N TYR A 161 3.68 5.49 -0.31
CA TYR A 161 2.65 6.33 -0.90
C TYR A 161 1.82 7.04 0.18
N ARG A 162 1.27 6.31 1.16
CA ARG A 162 0.51 6.86 2.29
C ARG A 162 1.33 7.88 3.08
N LYS A 163 2.60 7.58 3.37
CA LYS A 163 3.50 8.48 4.10
C LYS A 163 3.69 9.80 3.35
N ARG A 164 3.97 9.77 2.05
CA ARG A 164 4.13 10.98 1.22
C ARG A 164 2.85 11.83 1.20
N GLN A 165 1.68 11.20 1.10
CA GLN A 165 0.39 11.91 1.17
C GLN A 165 0.20 12.61 2.52
N GLN A 166 0.53 11.94 3.63
CA GLN A 166 0.43 12.54 4.97
C GLN A 166 1.40 13.72 5.16
N GLU A 167 2.63 13.62 4.63
CA GLU A 167 3.62 14.70 4.68
C GLU A 167 3.17 15.92 3.87
N GLU A 168 2.58 15.71 2.69
CA GLU A 168 2.03 16.79 1.87
C GLU A 168 0.81 17.45 2.52
N ASP A 169 -0.12 16.68 3.07
CA ASP A 169 -1.27 17.19 3.82
C ASP A 169 -0.84 18.03 5.01
N LEU A 170 0.17 17.58 5.75
CA LEU A 170 0.73 18.31 6.88
C LEU A 170 1.35 19.64 6.41
N ARG A 171 2.13 19.61 5.33
CA ARG A 171 2.72 20.81 4.73
C ARG A 171 1.64 21.84 4.37
N LEU A 172 0.59 21.41 3.66
CA LEU A 172 -0.51 22.29 3.25
C LEU A 172 -1.26 22.89 4.46
N ARG A 173 -1.47 22.11 5.52
CA ARG A 173 -2.07 22.60 6.77
C ARG A 173 -1.21 23.64 7.47
N MET A 174 0.11 23.43 7.50
CA MET A 174 1.06 24.41 8.07
C MET A 174 1.03 25.72 7.28
N GLU A 175 1.08 25.65 5.95
CA GLU A 175 0.98 26.84 5.10
C GLU A 175 -0.35 27.59 5.28
N GLN A 176 -1.47 26.87 5.42
CA GLN A 176 -2.77 27.48 5.70
C GLN A 176 -2.79 28.16 7.07
N ALA A 177 -2.21 27.53 8.10
CA ALA A 177 -2.13 28.10 9.44
C ALA A 177 -1.26 29.36 9.48
N ASP A 178 -0.16 29.38 8.72
CA ASP A 178 0.71 30.55 8.57
C ASP A 178 0.01 31.69 7.84
N ARG A 179 -0.69 31.40 6.74
CA ARG A 179 -1.54 32.36 6.02
C ARG A 179 -2.59 32.98 6.95
N TRP A 180 -3.36 32.13 7.65
CA TRP A 180 -4.37 32.58 8.62
C TRP A 180 -3.76 33.48 9.72
N SER A 181 -2.61 33.10 10.24
CA SER A 181 -1.90 33.86 11.28
C SER A 181 -1.40 35.21 10.76
N ALA A 182 -0.87 35.26 9.53
CA ALA A 182 -0.45 36.49 8.87
C ALA A 182 -1.63 37.44 8.60
N GLU A 183 -2.73 36.93 8.06
CA GLU A 183 -3.97 37.68 7.83
C GLU A 183 -4.53 38.26 9.13
N ARG A 184 -4.57 37.46 10.20
CA ARG A 184 -5.04 37.92 11.50
C ARG A 184 -4.15 39.02 12.08
N ARG A 185 -2.82 38.90 11.97
CA ARG A 185 -1.87 39.95 12.38
C ARG A 185 -2.07 41.23 11.56
N ALA A 186 -2.24 41.13 10.24
CA ALA A 186 -2.50 42.27 9.37
C ALA A 186 -3.82 42.97 9.74
N LYS A 187 -4.90 42.22 10.01
CA LYS A 187 -6.19 42.78 10.43
C LYS A 187 -6.11 43.50 11.77
N ILE A 188 -5.40 42.93 12.75
CA ILE A 188 -5.13 43.58 14.04
C ILE A 188 -4.33 44.86 13.84
N ALA A 189 -3.26 44.82 13.03
CA ALA A 189 -2.42 45.97 12.74
C ALA A 189 -3.21 47.11 12.06
N ALA A 190 -4.02 46.79 11.04
CA ALA A 190 -4.87 47.75 10.34
C ALA A 190 -5.90 48.40 11.28
N THR A 191 -6.54 47.60 12.15
CA THR A 191 -7.49 48.10 13.15
C THR A 191 -6.80 49.05 14.14
N LYS A 192 -5.59 48.70 14.58
CA LYS A 192 -4.78 49.53 15.49
C LYS A 192 -4.36 50.84 14.81
N ALA A 193 -3.94 50.78 13.55
CA ALA A 193 -3.56 51.95 12.76
C ALA A 193 -4.74 52.92 12.56
N ARG A 194 -5.93 52.41 12.21
CA ARG A 194 -7.15 53.22 12.09
C ARG A 194 -7.49 53.96 13.39
N LYS A 195 -7.52 53.25 14.52
CA LYS A 195 -7.79 53.86 15.83
C LYS A 195 -6.74 54.91 16.21
N ALA A 196 -5.48 54.70 15.85
CA ALA A 196 -4.42 55.68 16.10
C ALA A 196 -4.62 56.95 15.25
N ALA A 197 -4.99 56.82 13.98
CA ALA A 197 -5.29 57.94 13.09
C ALA A 197 -6.50 58.75 13.57
N GLU A 198 -7.59 58.10 13.97
CA GLU A 198 -8.78 58.75 14.54
C GLU A 198 -8.43 59.59 15.78
N ARG A 199 -7.62 59.04 16.70
CA ARG A 199 -7.16 59.77 17.90
C ARG A 199 -6.26 60.95 17.56
N ALA A 200 -5.41 60.82 16.54
CA ALA A 200 -4.55 61.92 16.09
C ALA A 200 -5.37 63.07 15.50
N ALA A 201 -6.40 62.75 14.71
CA ALA A 201 -7.31 63.74 14.13
C ALA A 201 -8.14 64.47 15.21
N GLN A 202 -8.65 63.76 16.22
CA GLN A 202 -9.35 64.40 17.36
C GLN A 202 -8.48 65.40 18.10
N ARG A 203 -7.21 65.05 18.37
CA ARG A 203 -6.25 65.96 19.04
C ARG A 203 -5.92 67.21 18.21
N GLN A 204 -5.92 67.11 16.89
CA GLN A 204 -5.69 68.24 16.00
C GLN A 204 -6.90 69.17 15.91
N GLY A 205 -8.12 68.62 15.98
CA GLY A 205 -9.37 69.40 16.00
C GLY A 205 -9.64 70.12 17.32
N GLU A 206 -9.14 69.61 18.44
CA GLU A 206 -9.22 70.27 19.76
C GLU A 206 -8.18 71.39 19.95
N ALA A 207 -7.15 71.44 19.09
CA ALA A 207 -6.06 72.41 19.14
C ALA A 207 -6.21 73.57 18.13
N ALA A 208 -7.29 73.58 17.34
CA ALA A 208 -7.64 74.61 16.36
C ALA A 208 -8.87 75.39 16.83
#